data_AF-A0A1U8MZE0-F1
#
_entry.id   AF-A0A1U8MZE0-F1
#
_cell.length_a   1.000
_cell.length_b   1.000
_cell.length_c   1.000
_cell.angle_alpha   90.00
_cell.angle_beta   90.00
_cell.angle_gamma   90.00
#
_symmetry.space_group_name_H-M   'P 1'
#
loop_
_entity.id
_entity.type
_entity.pdbx_description
1 polymer ?
#
loop_
_entity_poly.entity_id
_entity_poly.type
_entity_poly.pdbx_seq_one_letter_code
_entity_poly.pdbx_strand_id
1 'polypeptide(L)'
;MTKVISLTSIVDDTYDAYATYEELEIFTKAIQRWDINCPDQLPDCMKLCYSELLKVFKDMEDLMSEQGKSYRVQLAKEAMKQVCQAYFVEAKWLHEHYMPTVEEYLSVAFVSTCYPMLTIVSFVGMEDSITKETFTWAFNTPKILRASTIICRLMDDVVSHQFEQEREHVPSAVECYTKQYGVSAQEAYDEFYKRINNAWKDMNEAFLKPTVVPTSALNRILNLTRVIDLLYKDEDAYTRVGDSAKTSITALLIDPISI
;
A
#
# COMPACT_ATOMS: atom_id res chain seq x y z
N MET A 1 1.48 3.43 12.78
CA MET A 1 1.59 3.78 11.35
C MET A 1 3.02 3.65 10.85
N THR A 2 3.99 4.49 11.24
CA THR A 2 5.37 4.42 10.72
C THR A 2 6.03 3.04 10.89
N LYS A 3 5.93 2.41 12.07
CA LYS A 3 6.43 1.03 12.28
C LYS A 3 5.84 0.02 11.28
N VAL A 4 4.56 0.16 10.94
CA VAL A 4 3.89 -0.73 9.98
C VAL A 4 4.36 -0.43 8.56
N ILE A 5 4.47 0.85 8.16
CA ILE A 5 5.01 1.23 6.84
C ILE A 5 6.41 0.63 6.64
N SER A 6 7.30 0.78 7.62
CA SER A 6 8.66 0.22 7.52
C SER A 6 8.67 -1.30 7.40
N LEU A 7 7.83 -2.01 8.17
CA LEU A 7 7.74 -3.47 8.07
C LEU A 7 7.10 -3.91 6.75
N THR A 8 6.09 -3.19 6.26
CA THR A 8 5.45 -3.49 4.98
C THR A 8 6.43 -3.32 3.83
N SER A 9 7.30 -2.32 3.85
CA SER A 9 8.37 -2.17 2.85
C SER A 9 9.37 -3.33 2.90
N ILE A 10 9.76 -3.82 4.08
CA ILE A 10 10.62 -5.01 4.17
C ILE A 10 9.90 -6.25 3.61
N VAL A 11 8.60 -6.37 3.86
CA VAL A 11 7.78 -7.45 3.31
C VAL A 11 7.72 -7.35 1.78
N ASP A 12 7.45 -6.16 1.24
CA ASP A 12 7.44 -5.86 -0.20
C ASP A 12 8.76 -6.29 -0.87
N ASP A 13 9.90 -5.82 -0.37
CA ASP A 13 11.24 -6.21 -0.85
C ASP A 13 11.48 -7.73 -0.79
N THR A 14 10.89 -8.39 0.23
CA THR A 14 10.98 -9.85 0.37
C THR A 14 10.26 -10.57 -0.76
N TYR A 15 9.06 -10.11 -1.14
CA TYR A 15 8.28 -10.65 -2.25
C TYR A 15 8.85 -10.28 -3.62
N ASP A 16 9.39 -9.07 -3.76
CA ASP A 16 9.82 -8.52 -5.04
C ASP A 16 11.20 -9.01 -5.47
N ALA A 17 12.18 -9.05 -4.55
CA ALA A 17 13.59 -9.12 -4.95
C ALA A 17 14.46 -10.10 -4.15
N TYR A 18 13.92 -10.77 -3.11
CA TYR A 18 14.75 -11.55 -2.19
C TYR A 18 14.43 -13.04 -2.13
N ALA A 19 13.16 -13.38 -1.89
CA ALA A 19 12.76 -14.76 -1.63
C ALA A 19 12.51 -15.58 -2.89
N THR A 20 12.66 -16.90 -2.81
CA THR A 20 12.14 -17.77 -3.89
C THR A 20 10.63 -17.90 -3.81
N TYR A 21 9.99 -18.25 -4.93
CA TYR A 21 8.54 -18.46 -4.99
C TYR A 21 8.05 -19.49 -3.96
N GLU A 22 8.80 -20.59 -3.75
CA GLU A 22 8.47 -21.61 -2.75
C GLU A 22 8.56 -21.08 -1.31
N GLU A 23 9.56 -20.25 -1.01
CA GLU A 23 9.68 -19.60 0.30
C GLU A 23 8.53 -18.62 0.55
N LEU A 24 8.14 -17.85 -0.48
CA LEU A 24 6.99 -16.95 -0.42
C LEU A 24 5.68 -17.68 -0.18
N GLU A 25 5.52 -18.90 -0.68
CA GLU A 25 4.33 -19.72 -0.39
C GLU A 25 4.23 -20.03 1.11
N ILE A 26 5.35 -20.43 1.73
CA ILE A 26 5.43 -20.72 3.17
C ILE A 26 5.22 -19.44 3.98
N PHE A 27 5.87 -18.34 3.59
CA PHE A 27 5.74 -17.05 4.26
C PHE A 27 4.30 -16.52 4.23
N THR A 28 3.66 -16.56 3.06
CA THR A 28 2.26 -16.16 2.90
C THR A 28 1.35 -17.00 3.79
N LYS A 29 1.53 -18.32 3.81
CA LYS A 29 0.76 -19.23 4.70
C LYS A 29 0.95 -18.88 6.18
N ALA A 30 2.17 -18.54 6.60
CA ALA A 30 2.46 -18.12 7.98
C ALA A 30 1.77 -16.78 8.32
N ILE A 31 1.76 -15.81 7.40
CA ILE A 31 1.03 -14.54 7.57
C ILE A 31 -0.48 -14.79 7.67
N GLN A 32 -1.05 -15.63 6.82
CA GLN A 32 -2.48 -15.95 6.89
C GLN A 32 -2.87 -16.58 8.23
N ARG A 33 -2.03 -17.47 8.77
CA ARG A 33 -2.22 -18.08 10.10
C ARG A 33 -2.06 -17.07 11.24
N TRP A 34 -1.13 -16.13 11.10
CA TRP A 34 -0.81 -15.12 12.12
C TRP A 34 -0.49 -15.73 13.50
N ASP A 35 0.35 -16.77 13.51
CA ASP A 35 0.67 -17.56 14.71
C ASP A 35 2.15 -17.38 15.11
N ILE A 36 2.39 -17.09 16.39
CA ILE A 36 3.71 -16.91 16.99
C ILE A 36 4.61 -18.14 16.88
N ASN A 37 4.05 -19.33 16.66
CA ASN A 37 4.81 -20.57 16.50
C ASN A 37 5.19 -20.89 15.04
N CYS A 38 4.74 -20.10 14.06
CA CYS A 38 5.14 -20.27 12.65
C CYS A 38 6.61 -19.95 12.30
N PRO A 39 7.41 -19.14 13.05
CA PRO A 39 8.78 -18.83 12.68
C PRO A 39 9.67 -20.05 12.45
N ASP A 40 9.45 -21.15 13.17
CA ASP A 40 10.29 -22.36 13.06
C ASP A 40 10.22 -23.02 11.68
N GLN A 41 9.16 -22.73 10.91
CA GLN A 41 8.93 -23.27 9.57
C GLN A 41 9.42 -22.34 8.46
N LEU A 42 9.81 -21.10 8.80
CA LEU A 42 10.27 -20.10 7.84
C LEU A 42 11.78 -20.22 7.59
N PRO A 43 12.27 -19.84 6.41
CA PRO A 43 13.69 -19.58 6.18
C PRO A 43 14.22 -18.53 7.18
N ASP A 44 15.48 -18.68 7.62
CA ASP A 44 16.07 -17.83 8.66
C ASP A 44 16.00 -16.33 8.34
N CYS A 45 16.15 -15.97 7.06
CA CYS A 45 16.06 -14.59 6.57
C CYS A 45 14.69 -13.94 6.81
N MET A 46 13.60 -14.71 6.83
CA MET A 46 12.23 -14.21 7.00
C MET A 46 11.74 -14.26 8.45
N LYS A 47 12.38 -15.07 9.30
CA LYS A 47 11.98 -15.23 10.71
C LYS A 47 11.98 -13.90 11.46
N LEU A 48 12.99 -13.07 11.23
CA LEU A 48 13.11 -11.77 11.87
C LEU A 48 11.97 -10.84 11.43
N CYS A 49 11.75 -10.71 10.12
CA CYS A 49 10.67 -9.89 9.57
C CYS A 49 9.30 -10.32 10.12
N TYR A 50 9.02 -11.63 10.12
CA TYR A 50 7.77 -12.17 10.64
C TYR A 50 7.60 -11.90 12.14
N SER A 51 8.65 -12.13 12.94
CA SER A 51 8.60 -11.94 14.39
C SER A 51 8.38 -10.48 14.77
N GLU A 52 9.07 -9.55 14.11
CA GLU A 52 8.88 -8.12 14.35
C GLU A 52 7.50 -7.63 13.88
N LEU A 53 6.97 -8.18 12.78
CA LEU A 53 5.59 -7.92 12.36
C LEU A 53 4.58 -8.32 13.43
N LEU A 54 4.67 -9.56 13.93
CA LEU A 54 3.77 -10.03 15.00
C LEU A 54 3.88 -9.17 16.25
N LYS A 55 5.11 -8.83 16.65
CA LYS A 55 5.38 -7.99 17.82
C LYS A 55 4.77 -6.60 17.69
N VAL A 56 4.94 -5.91 16.56
CA VAL A 56 4.35 -4.57 16.34
C VAL A 56 2.83 -4.61 16.44
N PHE A 57 2.19 -5.63 15.88
CA PHE A 57 0.74 -5.80 16.00
C PHE A 57 0.29 -6.21 17.39
N LYS A 58 1.10 -6.97 18.13
CA LYS A 58 0.85 -7.32 19.52
C LYS A 58 0.91 -6.07 20.41
N ASP A 59 1.93 -5.24 20.25
CA ASP A 59 2.05 -3.96 20.96
C ASP A 59 0.82 -3.06 20.71
N MET A 60 0.37 -2.97 19.45
CA MET A 60 -0.85 -2.22 19.11
C MET A 60 -2.09 -2.82 19.79
N GLU A 61 -2.21 -4.14 19.83
CA GLU A 61 -3.33 -4.85 20.45
C GLU A 61 -3.36 -4.63 21.96
N ASP A 62 -2.22 -4.69 22.64
CA ASP A 62 -2.14 -4.47 24.08
C ASP A 62 -2.59 -3.04 24.44
N LEU A 63 -2.09 -2.03 23.69
CA LEU A 63 -2.51 -0.63 23.86
C LEU A 63 -4.01 -0.40 23.60
N MET A 64 -4.59 -1.07 22.59
CA MET A 64 -6.01 -0.91 22.26
C MET A 64 -6.94 -1.73 23.15
N SER A 65 -6.44 -2.81 23.76
CA SER A 65 -7.20 -3.67 24.65
C SER A 65 -7.54 -2.96 25.96
N GLU A 66 -6.63 -2.15 26.48
CA GLU A 66 -6.88 -1.26 27.64
C GLU A 66 -8.05 -0.30 27.41
N GLN A 67 -8.35 0.03 26.15
CA GLN A 67 -9.43 0.93 25.75
C GLN A 67 -10.68 0.19 25.25
N GLY A 68 -10.71 -1.15 25.28
CA GLY A 68 -11.80 -1.95 24.72
C GLY A 68 -11.92 -1.87 23.18
N LYS A 69 -10.84 -1.52 22.48
CA LYS A 69 -10.81 -1.25 21.03
C LYS A 69 -9.97 -2.26 20.23
N SER A 70 -9.72 -3.45 20.77
CA SER A 70 -8.90 -4.49 20.11
C SER A 70 -9.38 -4.83 18.70
N TYR A 71 -10.68 -4.66 18.40
CA TYR A 71 -11.25 -4.84 17.05
C TYR A 71 -10.56 -3.98 15.98
N ARG A 72 -10.05 -2.79 16.33
CA ARG A 72 -9.33 -1.90 15.39
C ARG A 72 -8.06 -2.57 14.88
N VAL A 73 -7.33 -3.22 15.78
CA VAL A 73 -6.09 -3.93 15.45
C VAL A 73 -6.38 -5.22 14.69
N GLN A 74 -7.46 -5.93 15.04
CA GLN A 74 -7.88 -7.12 14.30
C GLN A 74 -8.19 -6.80 12.83
N LEU A 75 -8.89 -5.69 12.55
CA LEU A 75 -9.11 -5.24 11.17
C LEU A 75 -7.82 -4.85 10.45
N ALA A 76 -6.87 -4.25 11.16
CA ALA A 76 -5.56 -3.95 10.60
C ALA A 76 -4.75 -5.22 10.26
N LYS A 77 -4.83 -6.28 11.09
CA LYS A 77 -4.21 -7.58 10.81
C LYS A 77 -4.80 -8.19 9.53
N GLU A 78 -6.12 -8.19 9.40
CA GLU A 78 -6.79 -8.72 8.20
C GLU A 78 -6.43 -7.94 6.94
N ALA A 79 -6.31 -6.62 7.02
CA ALA A 79 -5.85 -5.81 5.89
C ALA A 79 -4.39 -6.11 5.50
N MET A 80 -3.50 -6.36 6.48
CA MET A 80 -2.11 -6.79 6.21
C MET A 80 -2.07 -8.16 5.53
N LYS A 81 -2.92 -9.11 5.94
CA LYS A 81 -3.04 -10.41 5.28
C LYS A 81 -3.48 -10.30 3.81
N GLN A 82 -4.39 -9.37 3.50
CA GLN A 82 -4.82 -9.11 2.12
C GLN A 82 -3.68 -8.57 1.26
N VAL A 83 -2.85 -7.66 1.80
CA VAL A 83 -1.64 -7.16 1.12
C VAL A 83 -0.69 -8.30 0.79
N CYS A 84 -0.31 -9.13 1.77
CA CYS A 84 0.61 -10.25 1.51
C CYS A 84 0.04 -11.27 0.51
N GLN A 85 -1.29 -11.44 0.48
CA GLN A 85 -1.93 -12.29 -0.52
C GLN A 85 -1.85 -11.69 -1.93
N ALA A 86 -1.96 -10.36 -2.06
CA ALA A 86 -1.79 -9.66 -3.33
C ALA A 86 -0.35 -9.76 -3.83
N TYR A 87 0.64 -9.51 -2.97
CA TYR A 87 2.06 -9.71 -3.30
C TYR A 87 2.36 -11.14 -3.74
N PHE A 88 1.77 -12.14 -3.09
CA PHE A 88 1.95 -13.53 -3.52
C PHE A 88 1.37 -13.81 -4.91
N VAL A 89 0.26 -13.16 -5.28
CA VAL A 89 -0.31 -13.28 -6.63
C VAL A 89 0.61 -12.61 -7.67
N GLU A 90 1.19 -11.45 -7.37
CA GLU A 90 2.16 -10.79 -8.24
C GLU A 90 3.43 -11.63 -8.42
N ALA A 91 3.99 -12.17 -7.33
CA ALA A 91 5.12 -13.09 -7.38
C ALA A 91 4.80 -14.36 -8.20
N LYS A 92 3.57 -14.86 -8.11
CA LYS A 92 3.11 -15.97 -8.94
C LYS A 92 3.07 -15.60 -10.42
N TRP A 93 2.55 -14.41 -10.77
CA TRP A 93 2.55 -13.94 -12.15
C TRP A 93 3.96 -13.84 -12.72
N LEU A 94 4.90 -13.33 -11.93
CA LEU A 94 6.31 -13.29 -12.30
C LEU A 94 6.88 -14.71 -12.54
N HIS A 95 6.68 -15.61 -11.58
CA HIS A 95 7.16 -17.00 -11.64
C HIS A 95 6.61 -17.78 -12.84
N GLU A 96 5.34 -17.59 -13.18
CA GLU A 96 4.68 -18.27 -14.30
C GLU A 96 4.83 -17.51 -15.64
N HIS A 97 5.54 -16.38 -15.65
CA HIS A 97 5.58 -15.41 -16.76
C HIS A 97 4.18 -15.07 -17.30
N TYR A 98 3.21 -15.00 -16.39
CA TYR A 98 1.83 -14.70 -16.71
C TYR A 98 1.65 -13.20 -16.89
N MET A 99 0.91 -12.84 -17.93
CA MET A 99 0.57 -11.45 -18.24
C MET A 99 -0.94 -11.30 -18.14
N PRO A 100 -1.46 -10.69 -17.06
CA PRO A 100 -2.89 -10.49 -16.86
C PRO A 100 -3.47 -9.47 -17.84
N THR A 101 -4.80 -9.41 -17.89
CA THR A 101 -5.50 -8.22 -18.43
C THR A 101 -5.29 -7.02 -17.50
N VAL A 102 -5.41 -5.79 -18.01
CA VAL A 102 -5.27 -4.61 -17.16
C VAL A 102 -6.33 -4.57 -16.06
N GLU A 103 -7.54 -5.08 -16.29
CA GLU A 103 -8.58 -5.18 -15.26
C GLU A 103 -8.21 -6.17 -14.16
N GLU A 104 -7.66 -7.33 -14.53
CA GLU A 104 -7.19 -8.35 -13.60
C GLU A 104 -5.98 -7.84 -12.80
N TYR A 105 -4.99 -7.25 -13.47
CA TYR A 105 -3.85 -6.59 -12.84
C TYR A 105 -4.31 -5.59 -11.79
N LEU A 106 -5.13 -4.60 -12.19
CA LEU A 106 -5.56 -3.53 -11.28
C LEU A 106 -6.37 -4.07 -10.09
N SER A 107 -7.07 -5.20 -10.23
CA SER A 107 -7.80 -5.81 -9.12
C SER A 107 -6.89 -6.30 -7.99
N VAL A 108 -5.69 -6.77 -8.33
CA VAL A 108 -4.64 -7.18 -7.38
C VAL A 108 -3.80 -5.98 -6.97
N ALA A 109 -3.37 -5.20 -7.95
CA ALA A 109 -2.44 -4.10 -7.77
C ALA A 109 -3.01 -2.99 -6.87
N PHE A 110 -4.33 -2.77 -6.87
CA PHE A 110 -4.95 -1.84 -5.93
C PHE A 110 -4.81 -2.27 -4.47
N VAL A 111 -4.73 -3.57 -4.20
CA VAL A 111 -4.49 -4.09 -2.84
C VAL A 111 -3.01 -4.02 -2.49
N SER A 112 -2.11 -4.39 -3.42
CA SER A 112 -0.65 -4.37 -3.21
C SER A 112 -0.07 -2.95 -3.07
N THR A 113 -0.78 -1.89 -3.49
CA THR A 113 -0.41 -0.50 -3.10
C THR A 113 -0.27 -0.31 -1.59
N CYS A 114 -0.85 -1.20 -0.77
CA CYS A 114 -0.94 -1.06 0.69
C CYS A 114 -1.85 0.07 1.18
N TYR A 115 -2.34 0.97 0.33
CA TYR A 115 -3.12 2.14 0.74
C TYR A 115 -4.43 1.81 1.48
N PRO A 116 -5.18 0.74 1.12
CA PRO A 116 -6.31 0.30 1.91
C PRO A 116 -5.88 -0.12 3.32
N MET A 117 -4.82 -0.92 3.43
CA MET A 117 -4.27 -1.37 4.71
C MET A 117 -3.72 -0.21 5.55
N LEU A 118 -2.96 0.70 4.95
CA LEU A 118 -2.42 1.89 5.63
C LEU A 118 -3.52 2.81 6.13
N THR A 119 -4.63 2.93 5.40
CA THR A 119 -5.82 3.65 5.86
C THR A 119 -6.37 3.00 7.14
N ILE A 120 -6.60 1.68 7.15
CA ILE A 120 -7.09 0.96 8.34
C ILE A 120 -6.11 1.07 9.51
N VAL A 121 -4.82 0.88 9.28
CA VAL A 121 -3.76 1.00 10.31
C VAL A 121 -3.71 2.41 10.88
N SER A 122 -3.88 3.44 10.03
CA SER A 122 -3.84 4.82 10.48
C SER A 122 -5.02 5.18 11.39
N PHE A 123 -6.17 4.51 11.23
CA PHE A 123 -7.35 4.70 12.06
C PHE A 123 -7.21 4.09 13.46
N VAL A 124 -6.33 3.10 13.66
CA VAL A 124 -6.19 2.38 14.94
C VAL A 124 -5.98 3.34 16.11
N GLY A 125 -5.03 4.28 15.97
CA GLY A 125 -4.68 5.26 16.99
C GLY A 125 -5.45 6.58 16.94
N MET A 126 -6.50 6.68 16.12
CA MET A 126 -7.31 7.90 16.01
C MET A 126 -8.36 8.01 17.13
N GLU A 127 -8.96 9.18 17.25
CA GLU A 127 -9.97 9.53 18.24
C GLU A 127 -11.22 8.63 18.22
N ASP A 128 -12.05 8.77 19.25
CA ASP A 128 -13.22 7.90 19.49
C ASP A 128 -14.34 8.08 18.46
N SER A 129 -14.36 9.21 17.75
CA SER A 129 -15.30 9.41 16.64
C SER A 129 -15.02 8.48 15.46
N ILE A 130 -13.83 7.85 15.39
CA ILE A 130 -13.55 6.81 14.41
C ILE A 130 -14.14 5.49 14.90
N THR A 131 -15.40 5.27 14.56
CA THR A 131 -16.19 4.14 15.05
C THR A 131 -15.95 2.87 14.26
N LYS A 132 -16.51 1.74 14.72
CA LYS A 132 -16.50 0.47 13.98
C LYS A 132 -17.13 0.61 12.60
N GLU A 133 -18.17 1.44 12.45
CA GLU A 133 -18.81 1.74 11.18
C GLU A 133 -17.86 2.46 10.21
N THR A 134 -17.00 3.35 10.73
CA THR A 134 -15.97 4.03 9.93
C THR A 134 -14.93 3.02 9.42
N PHE A 135 -14.53 2.06 10.26
CA PHE A 135 -13.66 0.96 9.84
C PHE A 135 -14.32 0.07 8.78
N THR A 136 -15.57 -0.37 8.99
CA THR A 136 -16.33 -1.16 8.01
C THR A 136 -16.49 -0.41 6.69
N TRP A 137 -16.81 0.89 6.76
CA TRP A 137 -16.88 1.76 5.59
C TRP A 137 -15.56 1.75 4.81
N ALA A 138 -14.43 1.97 5.49
CA ALA A 138 -13.11 1.97 4.84
C ALA A 138 -12.70 0.60 4.29
N PHE A 139 -13.00 -0.49 5.02
CA PHE A 139 -12.69 -1.86 4.60
C PHE A 139 -13.43 -2.25 3.32
N ASN A 140 -14.63 -1.70 3.10
CA ASN A 140 -15.39 -1.87 1.87
C ASN A 140 -14.90 -1.00 0.70
N THR A 141 -13.72 -0.37 0.83
CA THR A 141 -13.05 0.41 -0.21
C THR A 141 -13.96 1.48 -0.86
N PRO A 142 -14.35 2.51 -0.08
CA PRO A 142 -15.26 3.54 -0.54
C PRO A 142 -14.63 4.36 -1.67
N LYS A 143 -15.44 5.11 -2.42
CA LYS A 143 -15.01 5.85 -3.62
C LYS A 143 -13.72 6.67 -3.42
N ILE A 144 -13.59 7.38 -2.30
CA ILE A 144 -12.37 8.15 -1.95
C ILE A 144 -11.13 7.26 -1.78
N LEU A 145 -11.27 6.09 -1.16
CA LEU A 145 -10.16 5.17 -0.96
C LEU A 145 -9.78 4.49 -2.27
N ARG A 146 -10.77 4.10 -3.09
CA ARG A 146 -10.53 3.60 -4.46
C ARG A 146 -9.81 4.64 -5.32
N ALA A 147 -10.19 5.91 -5.20
CA ALA A 147 -9.48 6.98 -5.89
C ALA A 147 -8.03 7.09 -5.41
N SER A 148 -7.78 6.99 -4.10
CA SER A 148 -6.43 6.96 -3.56
C SER A 148 -5.59 5.78 -4.07
N THR A 149 -6.17 4.58 -4.21
CA THR A 149 -5.43 3.42 -4.76
C THR A 149 -5.15 3.58 -6.25
N ILE A 150 -6.08 4.17 -7.02
CA ILE A 150 -5.87 4.48 -8.44
C ILE A 150 -4.71 5.46 -8.60
N ILE A 151 -4.72 6.56 -7.83
CA ILE A 151 -3.65 7.56 -7.85
C ILE A 151 -2.33 6.88 -7.49
N CYS A 152 -2.30 6.12 -6.39
CA CYS A 152 -1.08 5.47 -5.96
C CYS A 152 -0.51 4.52 -7.00
N ARG A 153 -1.34 3.58 -7.49
CA ARG A 153 -0.88 2.53 -8.41
C ARG A 153 -0.44 3.09 -9.76
N LEU A 154 -1.25 3.97 -10.35
CA LEU A 154 -0.94 4.47 -11.68
C LEU A 154 0.20 5.49 -11.67
N MET A 155 0.40 6.25 -10.59
CA MET A 155 1.58 7.10 -10.47
C MET A 155 2.85 6.26 -10.35
N ASP A 156 2.82 5.24 -9.48
CA ASP A 156 3.92 4.28 -9.28
C ASP A 156 4.28 3.64 -10.63
N ASP A 157 3.34 2.89 -11.24
CA ASP A 157 3.58 2.17 -12.49
C ASP A 157 4.08 3.07 -13.63
N VAL A 158 3.63 4.33 -13.75
CA VAL A 158 4.10 5.23 -14.82
C VAL A 158 5.51 5.73 -14.55
N VAL A 159 5.82 6.09 -13.30
CA VAL A 159 7.08 6.72 -12.92
C VAL A 159 8.20 5.68 -12.79
N SER A 160 7.88 4.49 -12.31
CA SER A 160 8.81 3.37 -12.17
C SER A 160 9.00 2.57 -13.46
N HIS A 161 8.10 2.66 -14.44
CA HIS A 161 8.08 1.80 -15.64
C HIS A 161 9.46 1.58 -16.27
N GLN A 162 10.21 2.64 -16.60
CA GLN A 162 11.51 2.47 -17.26
C GLN A 162 12.50 1.70 -16.41
N PHE A 163 12.53 1.96 -15.11
CA PHE A 163 13.42 1.31 -14.16
C PHE A 163 13.01 -0.16 -13.93
N GLU A 164 11.72 -0.44 -13.81
CA GLU A 164 11.23 -1.81 -13.65
C GLU A 164 11.57 -2.69 -14.85
N GLN A 165 11.61 -2.13 -16.07
CA GLN A 165 12.05 -2.85 -17.26
C GLN A 165 13.56 -3.18 -17.28
N GLU A 166 14.37 -2.60 -16.39
CA GLU A 166 15.80 -2.92 -16.25
C GLU A 166 16.05 -4.19 -15.43
N ARG A 167 15.02 -4.72 -14.77
CA ARG A 167 15.07 -5.93 -13.94
C ARG A 167 13.97 -6.93 -14.33
N GLU A 168 14.10 -8.16 -13.89
CA GLU A 168 12.99 -9.12 -13.95
C GLU A 168 11.94 -8.69 -12.92
N HIS A 169 10.74 -8.35 -13.39
CA HIS A 169 9.66 -7.81 -12.57
C HIS A 169 8.30 -8.25 -13.10
N VAL A 170 7.30 -8.25 -12.23
CA VAL A 170 5.90 -8.48 -12.64
C VAL A 170 5.49 -7.39 -13.66
N PRO A 171 4.67 -7.72 -14.68
CA PRO A 171 4.19 -6.71 -15.60
C PRO A 171 3.39 -5.61 -14.88
N SER A 172 3.70 -4.35 -15.16
CA SER A 172 2.95 -3.20 -14.61
C SER A 172 1.63 -3.00 -15.37
N ALA A 173 0.83 -2.01 -14.96
CA ALA A 173 -0.34 -1.60 -15.73
C ALA A 173 0.03 -1.21 -17.17
N VAL A 174 1.24 -0.67 -17.42
CA VAL A 174 1.67 -0.21 -18.74
C VAL A 174 1.83 -1.39 -19.70
N GLU A 175 2.52 -2.46 -19.29
CA GLU A 175 2.66 -3.68 -20.09
C GLU A 175 1.30 -4.33 -20.34
N CYS A 176 0.49 -4.45 -19.27
CA CYS A 176 -0.83 -5.06 -19.37
C CYS A 176 -1.73 -4.30 -20.36
N TYR A 177 -1.74 -2.97 -20.28
CA TYR A 177 -2.57 -2.11 -21.12
C TYR A 177 -2.11 -2.09 -22.58
N THR A 178 -0.81 -1.91 -22.82
CA THR A 178 -0.23 -1.89 -24.18
C THR A 178 -0.45 -3.22 -24.89
N LYS A 179 -0.26 -4.34 -24.19
CA LYS A 179 -0.52 -5.67 -24.75
C LYS A 179 -2.01 -5.92 -25.04
N GLN A 180 -2.89 -5.52 -24.14
CA GLN A 180 -4.33 -5.77 -24.28
C GLN A 180 -4.97 -4.93 -25.40
N TYR A 181 -4.57 -3.67 -25.54
CA TYR A 181 -5.17 -2.74 -26.50
C TYR A 181 -4.34 -2.50 -27.77
N GLY A 182 -3.11 -3.02 -27.83
CA GLY A 182 -2.23 -2.85 -29.00
C GLY A 182 -1.79 -1.41 -29.23
N VAL A 183 -1.64 -0.64 -28.15
CA VAL A 183 -1.28 0.79 -28.17
C VAL A 183 0.17 1.01 -27.71
N SER A 184 0.70 2.20 -27.96
CA SER A 184 2.02 2.59 -27.46
C SER A 184 2.02 2.86 -25.95
N ALA A 185 3.20 2.82 -25.33
CA ALA A 185 3.37 3.17 -23.93
C ALA A 185 2.93 4.62 -23.63
N GLN A 186 3.17 5.56 -24.56
CA GLN A 186 2.74 6.94 -24.39
C GLN A 186 1.21 7.07 -24.35
N GLU A 187 0.48 6.32 -25.20
CA GLU A 187 -0.98 6.30 -25.15
C GLU A 187 -1.51 5.68 -23.84
N ALA A 188 -0.80 4.69 -23.28
CA ALA A 188 -1.11 4.15 -21.96
C ALA A 188 -0.90 5.19 -20.85
N TYR A 189 0.23 5.92 -20.87
CA TYR A 189 0.50 7.00 -19.92
C TYR A 189 -0.58 8.08 -19.96
N ASP A 190 -0.96 8.53 -21.16
CA ASP A 190 -1.98 9.57 -21.33
C ASP A 190 -3.33 9.15 -20.74
N GLU A 191 -3.75 7.89 -20.94
CA GLU A 191 -4.95 7.34 -20.32
C GLU A 191 -4.82 7.21 -18.80
N PHE A 192 -3.65 6.82 -18.29
CA PHE A 192 -3.41 6.69 -16.85
C PHE A 192 -3.42 8.04 -16.14
N TYR A 193 -2.77 9.07 -16.70
CA TYR A 193 -2.85 10.44 -16.17
C TYR A 193 -4.28 10.99 -16.19
N LYS A 194 -5.08 10.64 -17.21
CA LYS A 194 -6.50 10.99 -17.22
C LYS A 194 -7.27 10.29 -16.09
N ARG A 195 -6.99 9.01 -15.81
CA ARG A 195 -7.58 8.28 -14.68
C ARG A 195 -7.16 8.86 -13.33
N ILE A 196 -5.88 9.21 -13.15
CA ILE A 196 -5.35 9.90 -11.97
C ILE A 196 -6.07 11.22 -11.74
N ASN A 197 -6.19 12.05 -12.78
CA ASN A 197 -6.90 13.34 -12.71
C ASN A 197 -8.38 13.19 -12.34
N ASN A 198 -9.05 12.13 -12.81
CA ASN A 198 -10.43 11.86 -12.44
C ASN A 198 -10.55 11.33 -11.01
N ALA A 199 -9.61 10.50 -10.56
CA ALA A 199 -9.55 10.04 -9.18
C ALA A 199 -9.39 11.23 -8.20
N TRP A 200 -8.60 12.24 -8.53
CA TRP A 200 -8.53 13.47 -7.72
C TRP A 200 -9.88 14.19 -7.61
N LYS A 201 -10.69 14.21 -8.67
CA LYS A 201 -12.06 14.76 -8.63
C LYS A 201 -12.98 13.94 -7.72
N ASP A 202 -12.88 12.62 -7.80
CA ASP A 202 -13.63 11.70 -6.94
C ASP A 202 -13.26 11.89 -5.45
N MET A 203 -11.99 12.17 -5.17
CA MET A 203 -11.56 12.52 -3.81
C MET A 203 -12.15 13.85 -3.34
N ASN A 204 -12.16 14.88 -4.20
CA ASN A 204 -12.74 16.17 -3.86
C ASN A 204 -14.26 16.06 -3.58
N GLU A 205 -14.97 15.25 -4.36
CA GLU A 205 -16.40 14.99 -4.18
C GLU A 205 -16.72 14.41 -2.79
N ALA A 206 -15.84 13.56 -2.25
CA ALA A 206 -16.05 12.92 -0.94
C ALA A 206 -16.10 13.91 0.24
N PHE A 207 -15.61 15.15 0.06
CA PHE A 207 -15.66 16.21 1.08
C PHE A 207 -16.91 17.11 0.97
N LEU A 208 -17.78 16.88 -0.02
CA LEU A 208 -19.06 17.58 -0.10
C LEU A 208 -19.95 17.21 1.09
N LYS A 209 -20.66 18.20 1.65
CA LYS A 209 -21.49 18.01 2.85
C LYS A 209 -22.91 17.54 2.48
N PRO A 210 -23.53 16.68 3.30
CA PRO A 210 -22.97 16.05 4.51
C PRO A 210 -21.97 14.94 4.17
N THR A 211 -20.91 14.81 4.96
CA THR A 211 -19.92 13.74 4.76
C THR A 211 -20.41 12.42 5.33
N VAL A 212 -20.05 11.30 4.69
CA VAL A 212 -20.50 9.94 5.08
C VAL A 212 -19.86 9.46 6.39
N VAL A 213 -18.65 9.93 6.68
CA VAL A 213 -17.85 9.60 7.88
C VAL A 213 -17.25 10.89 8.46
N PRO A 214 -16.64 10.86 9.67
CA PRO A 214 -15.95 12.03 10.21
C PRO A 214 -14.91 12.59 9.24
N THR A 215 -14.83 13.91 9.14
CA THR A 215 -13.88 14.58 8.24
C THR A 215 -12.43 14.22 8.54
N SER A 216 -12.09 13.86 9.79
CA SER A 216 -10.77 13.37 10.17
C SER A 216 -10.39 12.06 9.47
N ALA A 217 -11.36 11.15 9.25
CA ALA A 217 -11.15 9.92 8.48
C ALA A 217 -10.87 10.23 7.00
N LEU A 218 -11.64 11.14 6.40
CA LEU A 218 -11.44 11.58 5.02
C LEU A 218 -10.08 12.28 4.84
N ASN A 219 -9.72 13.17 5.76
CA ASN A 219 -8.42 13.85 5.77
C ASN A 219 -7.25 12.88 5.84
N ARG A 220 -7.41 11.75 6.55
CA ARG A 220 -6.35 10.75 6.65
C ARG A 220 -6.10 10.07 5.31
N ILE A 221 -7.15 9.70 4.58
CA ILE A 221 -7.05 9.15 3.22
C ILE A 221 -6.43 10.19 2.28
N LEU A 222 -6.95 11.42 2.29
CA LEU A 222 -6.41 12.53 1.49
C LEU A 222 -4.92 12.77 1.74
N ASN A 223 -4.48 12.76 2.99
CA ASN A 223 -3.08 13.01 3.32
C ASN A 223 -2.18 11.84 2.93
N LEU A 224 -2.66 10.59 3.00
CA LEU A 224 -1.93 9.47 2.40
C LEU A 224 -1.77 9.68 0.89
N THR A 225 -2.84 10.04 0.17
CA THR A 225 -2.75 10.30 -1.28
C THR A 225 -1.81 11.45 -1.62
N ARG A 226 -1.77 12.51 -0.80
CA ARG A 226 -0.80 13.59 -0.99
C ARG A 226 0.65 13.15 -0.80
N VAL A 227 0.90 12.13 0.02
CA VAL A 227 2.25 11.57 0.19
C VAL A 227 2.68 10.86 -1.08
N ILE A 228 1.84 10.03 -1.71
CA ILE A 228 2.23 9.42 -3.00
C ILE A 228 2.41 10.48 -4.10
N ASP A 229 1.53 11.47 -4.15
CA ASP A 229 1.63 12.55 -5.12
C ASP A 229 2.95 13.32 -5.00
N LEU A 230 3.41 13.53 -3.76
CA LEU A 230 4.71 14.14 -3.48
C LEU A 230 5.88 13.22 -3.86
N LEU A 231 5.82 11.95 -3.44
CA LEU A 231 6.92 11.00 -3.59
C LEU A 231 7.11 10.51 -5.03
N TYR A 232 6.06 10.51 -5.83
CA TYR A 232 6.04 10.00 -7.21
C TYR A 232 5.70 11.08 -8.23
N LYS A 233 5.92 12.35 -7.89
CA LYS A 233 5.62 13.46 -8.80
C LYS A 233 6.45 13.40 -10.08
N ASP A 234 7.75 13.20 -9.91
CA ASP A 234 8.75 13.30 -10.97
C ASP A 234 9.69 12.08 -11.01
N GLU A 235 9.83 11.37 -9.90
CA GLU A 235 10.69 10.19 -9.73
C GLU A 235 10.10 9.30 -8.62
N ASP A 236 10.54 8.04 -8.51
CA ASP A 236 10.29 7.23 -7.31
C ASP A 236 11.20 7.70 -6.18
N ALA A 237 10.76 8.72 -5.44
CA ALA A 237 11.53 9.28 -4.34
C ALA A 237 11.50 8.42 -3.07
N TYR A 238 10.70 7.34 -3.04
CA TYR A 238 10.68 6.39 -1.93
C TYR A 238 11.92 5.48 -2.00
N THR A 239 12.13 4.85 -3.15
CA THR A 239 13.29 3.98 -3.40
C THR A 239 14.54 4.81 -3.67
N ARG A 240 14.41 5.83 -4.52
CA ARG A 240 15.52 6.69 -4.96
C ARG A 240 15.36 8.08 -4.40
N VAL A 241 15.75 8.24 -3.13
CA VAL A 241 15.62 9.51 -2.41
C VAL A 241 16.39 10.64 -3.12
N GLY A 242 15.68 11.42 -3.92
CA GLY A 242 16.22 12.58 -4.62
C GLY A 242 16.17 13.87 -3.80
N ASP A 243 16.55 14.97 -4.44
CA ASP A 243 16.78 16.23 -3.76
C ASP A 243 15.49 16.84 -3.18
N SER A 244 14.35 16.61 -3.84
CA SER A 244 13.04 17.08 -3.36
C SER A 244 12.67 16.45 -2.00
N ALA A 245 12.82 15.13 -1.87
CA ALA A 245 12.57 14.42 -0.62
C ALA A 245 13.57 14.81 0.47
N LYS A 246 14.87 14.89 0.15
CA LYS A 246 15.91 15.33 1.10
C LYS A 246 15.66 16.74 1.62
N THR A 247 15.32 17.66 0.73
CA THR A 247 15.00 19.06 1.08
C THR A 247 13.80 19.11 2.01
N SER A 248 12.74 18.36 1.70
CA SER A 248 11.53 18.29 2.53
C SER A 248 11.81 17.73 3.92
N ILE A 249 12.58 16.63 4.02
CA ILE A 249 12.99 16.03 5.31
C ILE A 249 13.82 17.02 6.12
N THR A 250 14.79 17.67 5.50
CA THR A 250 15.68 18.62 6.17
C THR A 250 14.90 19.81 6.72
N ALA A 251 14.04 20.42 5.91
CA ALA A 251 13.23 21.56 6.32
C ALA A 251 12.19 21.24 7.40
N LEU A 252 11.71 19.98 7.47
CA LEU A 252 10.67 19.58 8.43
C LEU A 252 11.23 19.04 9.74
N LEU A 253 12.38 18.36 9.72
CA LEU A 253 12.87 17.55 10.84
C LEU A 253 14.27 17.93 11.35
N ILE A 254 15.02 18.75 10.61
CA ILE A 254 16.40 19.10 10.94
C ILE A 254 16.52 20.61 11.20
N ASP A 255 16.15 21.43 10.23
CA ASP A 255 16.36 22.86 10.28
C ASP A 255 15.20 23.58 10.99
N PRO A 256 15.45 24.29 12.10
CA PRO A 256 14.41 25.06 12.75
C PRO A 256 14.04 26.31 11.94
N ILE A 257 12.78 26.73 12.03
CA ILE A 257 12.36 28.03 11.50
C ILE A 257 13.07 29.12 12.30
N SER A 258 13.83 29.96 11.60
CA SER A 258 14.48 31.12 12.23
C SER A 258 13.42 32.07 12.78
N ILE A 259 13.59 32.47 14.04
CA ILE A 259 12.70 33.38 14.78
C ILE A 259 13.14 34.82 14.58
#